data_AF-A0A519TNN8-F1
#
_entry.id   AF-A0A519TNN8-F1
#
_cell.length_a   1.000
_cell.length_b   1.000
_cell.length_c   1.000
_cell.angle_alpha   90.00
_cell.angle_beta   90.00
_cell.angle_gamma   90.00
#
_symmetry.space_group_name_H-M   'P 1'
#
loop_
_entity.id
_entity.type
_entity.pdbx_description
1 polymer ?
#
loop_
_entity_poly.entity_id
_entity_poly.type
_entity_poly.pdbx_seq_one_letter_code
_entity_poly.pdbx_strand_id
1 'polypeptide(L)' 'MPATLPPRPIPNSYWATPALLACEYPGAPTAAAAIPKLDALLAAGIRDFYDLTEENELVPYEPLLRERAAHA' A
#
# COMPACT_ATOMS: atom_id res chain seq x y z
N MET A 1 20.92 -18.07 -7.99
CA MET A 1 19.94 -18.26 -6.89
C MET A 1 18.66 -17.58 -7.33
N PRO A 2 17.48 -18.24 -7.35
CA PRO A 2 16.24 -17.52 -7.61
C PRO A 2 16.06 -16.46 -6.50
N ALA A 3 15.74 -15.23 -6.88
CA ALA A 3 15.45 -14.18 -5.90
C ALA A 3 14.22 -14.59 -5.09
N THR A 4 14.35 -14.73 -3.77
CA THR A 4 13.22 -14.99 -2.90
C THR A 4 12.40 -13.72 -2.78
N LEU A 5 11.11 -13.78 -3.12
CA LEU A 5 10.21 -12.63 -2.97
C LEU A 5 9.93 -12.37 -1.49
N PRO A 6 9.76 -11.10 -1.07
CA PRO A 6 9.38 -10.77 0.31
C PRO A 6 8.01 -11.35 0.69
N PRO A 7 7.69 -11.48 1.99
CA PRO A 7 6.33 -11.76 2.41
C PRO A 7 5.37 -10.68 1.89
N ARG A 8 4.12 -11.05 1.68
CA ARG A 8 3.08 -10.13 1.23
C ARG A 8 2.63 -9.24 2.40
N PRO A 9 2.66 -7.91 2.27
CA PRO A 9 2.32 -7.00 3.38
C PRO A 9 0.82 -7.00 3.71
N ILE A 10 -0.04 -7.25 2.73
CA ILE A 10 -1.50 -7.33 2.91
C ILE A 10 -2.11 -8.55 2.17
N PRO A 11 -3.28 -9.07 2.57
CA PRO A 11 -3.82 -10.32 2.04
C PRO A 11 -4.02 -10.35 0.53
N ASN A 12 -4.65 -9.31 -0.03
CA ASN A 12 -4.94 -9.18 -1.46
C ASN A 12 -3.82 -8.42 -2.18
N SER A 13 -2.62 -8.95 -2.12
CA SER A 13 -1.45 -8.40 -2.83
C SER A 13 -0.59 -9.51 -3.44
N TYR A 14 0.28 -9.13 -4.36
CA TYR A 14 1.34 -10.00 -4.89
C TYR A 14 2.53 -9.16 -5.40
N TRP A 15 3.72 -9.73 -5.26
CA TRP A 15 4.93 -9.16 -5.85
C TRP A 15 5.00 -9.56 -7.32
N ALA A 16 4.86 -8.58 -8.22
CA ALA A 16 5.04 -8.78 -9.67
C ALA A 16 6.54 -8.89 -10.01
N THR A 17 7.37 -8.17 -9.26
CA THR A 17 8.84 -8.26 -9.28
C THR A 17 9.35 -8.13 -7.84
N PRO A 18 10.65 -8.35 -7.57
CA PRO A 18 11.23 -8.08 -6.26
C PRO A 18 11.11 -6.61 -5.77
N ALA A 19 10.74 -5.68 -6.65
CA ALA A 19 10.61 -4.24 -6.34
C ALA A 19 9.22 -3.66 -6.66
N LEU A 20 8.31 -4.45 -7.25
CA LEU A 20 6.98 -3.99 -7.64
C LEU A 20 5.90 -4.87 -7.01
N LEU A 21 5.08 -4.25 -6.16
CA LEU A 21 3.93 -4.87 -5.52
C LEU A 21 2.64 -4.36 -6.16
N ALA A 22 1.78 -5.27 -6.58
CA ALA A 22 0.39 -4.96 -6.91
C ALA A 22 -0.50 -5.38 -5.73
N CYS A 23 -1.51 -4.57 -5.42
CA CYS A 23 -2.38 -4.84 -4.28
C CYS A 23 -3.79 -4.29 -4.47
N GLU A 24 -4.71 -4.67 -3.58
CA GLU A 24 -6.00 -4.01 -3.44
C GLU A 24 -5.84 -2.54 -3.03
N TYR A 25 -6.91 -1.76 -3.19
CA TYR A 25 -6.92 -0.36 -2.75
C TYR A 25 -6.58 -0.26 -1.25
N PRO A 26 -5.49 0.43 -0.87
CA PRO A 26 -5.04 0.44 0.52
C PRO A 26 -5.84 1.42 1.39
N GLY A 27 -6.61 2.32 0.77
CA GLY A 27 -7.57 3.17 1.47
C GLY A 27 -8.80 2.42 1.99
N ALA A 28 -9.67 3.17 2.66
CA ALA A 28 -10.95 2.71 3.18
C ALA A 28 -11.86 3.91 3.52
N PRO A 29 -13.18 3.71 3.68
CA PRO A 29 -14.10 4.77 4.12
C PRO A 29 -13.76 5.39 5.49
N THR A 30 -12.98 4.69 6.32
CA THR A 30 -12.55 5.17 7.63
C THR A 30 -11.04 5.05 7.78
N ALA A 31 -10.42 6.04 8.44
CA ALA A 31 -8.98 6.02 8.69
C ALA A 31 -8.54 4.78 9.48
N ALA A 32 -9.32 4.36 10.49
CA ALA A 32 -9.03 3.17 11.29
C ALA A 32 -8.91 1.88 10.46
N ALA A 33 -9.66 1.77 9.35
CA ALA A 33 -9.58 0.63 8.44
C ALA A 33 -8.46 0.74 7.41
N ALA A 34 -8.04 1.96 7.04
CA ALA A 34 -6.97 2.20 6.08
C ALA A 34 -5.57 2.14 6.71
N ILE A 35 -5.40 2.69 7.92
CA ILE A 35 -4.10 2.82 8.61
C ILE A 35 -3.32 1.49 8.65
N PRO A 36 -3.91 0.35 9.07
CA PRO A 36 -3.14 -0.90 9.15
C PRO A 36 -2.57 -1.36 7.81
N LYS A 37 -3.30 -1.12 6.70
CA LYS A 37 -2.84 -1.47 5.35
C LYS A 37 -1.71 -0.53 4.91
N LEU A 38 -1.88 0.78 5.11
CA LEU A 38 -0.86 1.77 4.75
C LEU A 38 0.44 1.55 5.55
N ASP A 39 0.33 1.31 6.86
CA ASP A 39 1.48 1.02 7.72
C ASP A 39 2.20 -0.26 7.29
N ALA A 40 1.47 -1.32 6.92
CA ALA A 40 2.06 -2.56 6.43
C ALA A 40 2.83 -2.37 5.11
N LEU A 41 2.29 -1.57 4.18
CA LEU A 41 2.97 -1.22 2.93
C LEU A 41 4.24 -0.40 3.18
N LEU A 42 4.17 0.59 4.06
CA LEU A 42 5.33 1.39 4.46
C LEU A 42 6.40 0.55 5.17
N ALA A 43 6.00 -0.36 6.07
CA ALA A 43 6.91 -1.26 6.77
C ALA A 43 7.59 -2.26 5.82
N ALA A 44 6.93 -2.62 4.70
CA ALA A 44 7.52 -3.41 3.64
C ALA A 44 8.50 -2.63 2.73
N GLY A 45 8.71 -1.34 3.01
CA GLY A 45 9.66 -0.48 2.29
C GLY A 45 9.08 0.17 1.03
N ILE A 46 7.77 0.07 0.79
CA ILE A 46 7.12 0.75 -0.35
C ILE A 46 7.13 2.27 -0.09
N ARG A 47 7.56 3.04 -1.08
CA ARG A 47 7.66 4.51 -1.00
C ARG A 47 7.02 5.23 -2.18
N ASP A 48 6.88 4.54 -3.31
CA ASP A 48 6.16 5.04 -4.49
C ASP A 48 4.81 4.34 -4.61
N PHE A 49 3.74 5.13 -4.70
CA PHE A 49 2.37 4.66 -4.82
C PHE A 49 1.79 5.15 -6.14
N TYR A 50 1.26 4.21 -6.92
CA TYR A 50 0.60 4.50 -8.19
C TYR A 50 -0.87 4.08 -8.05
N ASP A 51 -1.74 5.06 -7.83
CA ASP A 51 -3.17 4.83 -7.76
C ASP A 51 -3.74 4.71 -9.19
N LEU A 52 -4.37 3.57 -9.46
CA LEU A 52 -4.97 3.27 -10.76
C LEU A 52 -6.49 3.44 -10.76
N THR A 53 -7.07 3.92 -9.64
CA THR A 53 -8.50 4.23 -9.57
C THR A 53 -8.81 5.49 -10.36
N GLU A 54 -10.05 5.57 -10.86
CA GLU A 54 -10.56 6.78 -11.49
C GLU A 54 -10.80 7.88 -10.44
N GLU A 55 -10.81 9.14 -10.88
CA GLU A 55 -11.13 10.27 -10.00
C GLU A 55 -12.52 10.08 -9.35
N ASN A 56 -12.57 10.20 -8.03
CA ASN A 56 -13.78 10.02 -7.20
C ASN A 56 -14.35 8.59 -7.16
N GLU A 57 -13.62 7.57 -7.61
CA GLU A 57 -14.05 6.17 -7.47
C GLU A 57 -14.04 5.72 -6.00
N LEU A 58 -12.97 6.07 -5.27
CA LEU A 58 -12.75 5.68 -3.88
C LEU A 58 -12.27 6.87 -3.02
N VAL A 59 -12.41 6.73 -1.70
CA VAL A 59 -11.99 7.75 -0.73
C VAL A 59 -10.46 7.89 -0.77
N PRO A 60 -9.90 9.07 -1.10
CA PRO A 60 -8.47 9.24 -1.27
C PRO A 60 -7.68 8.89 0.00
N TYR A 61 -6.71 7.99 -0.11
CA TYR A 61 -5.81 7.65 0.99
C TYR A 61 -4.58 8.56 1.06
N GLU A 62 -4.28 9.35 0.02
CA GLU A 62 -3.08 10.19 -0.09
C GLU A 62 -2.83 11.09 1.13
N PRO A 63 -3.83 11.81 1.70
CA PRO A 63 -3.59 12.63 2.89
C PRO A 63 -3.13 11.80 4.10
N LEU A 64 -3.76 10.65 4.30
CA LEU A 64 -3.43 9.74 5.39
C LEU A 64 -2.07 9.08 5.17
N LEU A 65 -1.79 8.63 3.95
CA LEU A 65 -0.48 8.06 3.58
C LEU A 65 0.65 9.03 3.90
N ARG A 66 0.51 10.32 3.56
CA ARG A 66 1.51 11.35 3.89
C ARG A 66 1.73 11.50 5.39
N GLU A 67 0.65 11.50 6.17
CA GLU A 67 0.73 11.52 7.63
C GLU A 67 1.49 10.30 8.16
N ARG A 68 1.13 9.09 7.70
CA ARG A 68 1.78 7.85 8.14
C ARG A 68 3.25 7.79 7.72
N ALA A 69 3.58 8.21 6.50
CA ALA A 69 4.92 8.19 5.96
C ALA A 69 5.88 9.15 6.70
N ALA A 70 5.37 10.24 7.28
CA ALA A 70 6.17 11.14 8.12
C ALA A 70 6.69 10.48 9.41
N HIS A 71 6.13 9.32 9.78
CA HIS A 71 6.45 8.59 11.00
C HIS A 71 7.03 7.19 10.75
N ALA A 72 7.25 6.81 9.48
CA ALA A 72 7.61 5.46 9.05
C ALA A 72 9.07 5.27 8.62
#